data_AF-A0A5J5A8K5-F1
#
_entry.id   AF-A0A5J5A8K5-F1
#
_cell.length_a   1.000
_cell.length_b   1.000
_cell.length_c   1.000
_cell.angle_alpha   90.00
_cell.angle_beta   90.00
_cell.angle_gamma   90.00
#
_symmetry.space_group_name_H-M   'P 1'
#
loop_
_entity.id
_entity.type
_entity.pdbx_description
1 polymer ?
#
loop_
_entity_poly.entity_id
_entity_poly.type
_entity_poly.pdbx_seq_one_letter_code
_entity_poly.pdbx_strand_id
1 'polypeptide(L)'
;MYLCRHWQQMGGVSITEDIIIDKSIHRSINSRSSVLKRYVADIGKAWPVLVVCGGILPLFLSVIWLLMIRHFVAGMPWITVILFNFLIISVTMFYYLKAGWIGNGAITPIIGEHDPYYHVPGRELNHLRAAAVLMTIVMIVAILSSIAIVRRILMATSVLKVAAKVIGEVHALIIFPVIPYTILAVFYMFWFSAALHLFSSGQVVQNDCKSNCCVYDLGSKRVSCDRCCGYSIHYTSHIAVAIFFHLFGCYWATQFFIACSSTVIAGSVASYYWARGETSPEIPFLPVFSSMKLLMRYSLGSVALGSLTVSFVESIRFILEPIRRKVKVTNTTPESWVGRIAFYSSRCFRRCVEWTIKSVNHNAYIMIAITGKGFFKASEIATELIISNIVRIGKLNVIGDVILFLGKLCVSLTSAIFAFLMLDTHKYKSAHDKISSPLFPVLVCWALGYVTATLFFAVVEMSIDTIVLSFCQDSEEHQGTAQYAPPLLIETLNDQHEMQRLTQ
;
A
#
# COMPACT_ATOMS: atom_id res chain seq x y z
N MET A 1 17.27 46.32 6.16
CA MET A 1 17.58 47.66 6.75
C MET A 1 17.54 48.80 5.73
N TYR A 2 18.18 48.68 4.55
CA TYR A 2 18.16 49.73 3.51
C TYR A 2 16.77 50.04 2.94
N LEU A 3 15.90 49.04 2.72
CA LEU A 3 14.52 49.26 2.26
C LEU A 3 13.64 50.04 3.26
N CYS A 4 13.79 49.81 4.57
CA CYS A 4 12.98 50.50 5.59
C CYS A 4 13.30 52.00 5.66
N ARG A 5 14.57 52.39 5.45
CA ARG A 5 14.96 53.80 5.41
C ARG A 5 14.34 54.52 4.22
N HIS A 6 14.28 53.87 3.06
CA HIS A 6 13.71 54.47 1.86
C HIS A 6 12.18 54.59 1.97
N TRP A 7 11.52 53.62 2.62
CA TRP A 7 10.09 53.67 2.95
C TRP A 7 9.72 54.85 3.87
N GLN A 8 10.52 55.10 4.91
CA GLN A 8 10.32 56.23 5.81
C GLN A 8 10.54 57.59 5.11
N GLN A 9 11.52 57.67 4.20
CA GLN A 9 11.77 58.89 3.41
C GLN A 9 10.64 59.23 2.43
N MET A 10 9.82 58.25 2.03
CA MET A 10 8.64 58.44 1.18
C MET A 10 7.35 58.74 1.97
N GLY A 11 7.45 59.06 3.27
CA GLY A 11 6.28 59.31 4.13
C GLY A 11 5.54 58.03 4.54
N GLY A 12 6.17 56.86 4.40
CA GLY A 12 5.62 55.59 4.85
C GLY A 12 5.50 55.54 6.37
N VAL A 13 4.34 55.09 6.86
CA VAL A 13 4.09 54.85 8.29
C VAL A 13 5.11 53.86 8.86
N SER A 14 5.54 54.08 10.10
CA SER A 14 6.42 53.16 10.82
C SER A 14 5.74 51.80 10.94
N ILE A 15 6.30 50.78 10.28
CA ILE A 15 5.87 49.40 10.50
C ILE A 15 6.44 49.00 11.86
N THR A 16 5.62 49.12 12.91
CA THR A 16 5.91 48.49 14.18
C THR A 16 5.94 46.99 13.91
N GLU A 17 7.11 46.36 13.99
CA GLU A 17 7.24 44.90 14.01
C GLU A 17 6.66 44.39 15.34
N ASP A 18 5.33 44.49 15.49
CA ASP A 18 4.66 43.95 16.65
C ASP A 18 4.78 42.43 16.60
N ILE A 19 5.38 41.86 17.65
CA ILE A 19 5.50 40.42 17.91
C ILE A 19 4.16 39.69 17.71
N ILE A 20 3.04 40.40 17.88
CA ILE A 20 1.68 39.91 17.69
C ILE A 20 1.35 39.66 16.20
N ILE A 21 1.77 40.56 15.30
CA ILE A 21 1.56 40.44 13.84
C ILE A 21 2.41 39.31 13.31
N ASP A 22 3.69 39.24 13.69
CA ASP A 22 4.59 38.14 13.32
C ASP A 22 4.07 36.79 13.83
N LYS A 23 3.65 36.72 15.10
CA LYS A 23 3.07 35.50 15.71
C LYS A 23 1.72 35.12 15.08
N SER A 24 0.93 36.08 14.61
CA SER A 24 -0.35 35.85 13.92
C SER A 24 -0.12 35.32 12.49
N ILE A 25 0.80 35.95 11.75
CA ILE A 25 1.24 35.51 10.42
C ILE A 25 1.84 34.11 10.51
N HIS A 26 2.73 33.86 11.46
CA HIS A 26 3.28 32.52 11.72
C HIS A 26 2.21 31.50 12.10
N ARG A 27 1.18 31.86 12.89
CA ARG A 27 0.06 30.95 13.19
C ARG A 27 -0.80 30.66 11.95
N SER A 28 -1.08 31.66 11.12
CA SER A 28 -1.86 31.52 9.89
C SER A 28 -1.11 30.65 8.87
N ILE A 29 0.18 30.93 8.69
CA ILE A 29 1.10 30.16 7.85
C ILE A 29 1.24 28.71 8.32
N ASN A 30 1.25 28.48 9.63
CA ASN A 30 1.36 27.15 10.24
C ASN A 30 0.00 26.51 10.57
N SER A 31 -1.12 27.05 10.07
CA SER A 31 -2.42 26.42 10.24
C SER A 31 -2.43 25.06 9.52
N ARG A 32 -3.14 24.07 10.06
CA ARG A 32 -3.16 22.71 9.48
C ARG A 32 -3.62 22.71 8.01
N SER A 33 -4.52 23.62 7.66
CA SER A 33 -5.03 23.79 6.30
C SER A 33 -4.00 24.39 5.34
N SER A 34 -3.20 25.38 5.77
CA SER A 34 -2.14 25.95 4.93
C SER A 34 -0.99 24.96 4.71
N VAL A 35 -0.64 24.17 5.73
CA VAL A 35 0.36 23.09 5.62
C VAL A 35 -0.11 22.00 4.65
N LEU A 36 -1.38 21.56 4.76
CA LEU A 36 -1.95 20.58 3.83
C LEU A 36 -1.96 21.11 2.38
N LYS A 37 -2.34 22.38 2.17
CA LYS A 37 -2.32 23.01 0.83
C LYS A 37 -0.91 23.01 0.22
N ARG A 38 0.13 23.28 1.02
CA ARG A 38 1.53 23.23 0.57
C ARG A 38 1.93 21.82 0.14
N TYR A 39 1.60 20.81 0.93
CA TYR A 39 1.90 19.42 0.59
C TYR A 39 1.18 18.95 -0.69
N VAL A 40 -0.07 19.36 -0.89
CA VAL A 40 -0.81 19.07 -2.13
C VAL A 40 -0.19 19.80 -3.33
N ALA A 41 0.26 21.05 -3.16
CA ALA A 41 0.96 21.78 -4.21
C ALA A 41 2.33 21.14 -4.55
N ASP A 42 3.05 20.64 -3.54
CA ASP A 42 4.32 19.94 -3.72
C ASP A 42 4.12 18.63 -4.51
N ILE A 43 3.03 17.87 -4.26
CA ILE A 43 2.63 16.73 -5.11
C ILE A 43 2.43 17.16 -6.56
N GLY A 44 1.70 18.26 -6.77
CA GLY A 44 1.41 18.78 -8.11
C GLY A 44 2.69 19.12 -8.89
N LYS A 45 3.69 19.71 -8.21
CA LYS A 45 5.01 20.01 -8.81
C LYS A 45 5.86 18.75 -9.02
N ALA A 46 5.79 17.79 -8.10
CA ALA A 46 6.55 16.55 -8.12
C ALA A 46 5.91 15.45 -9.00
N TRP A 47 4.88 15.74 -9.78
CA TRP A 47 4.16 14.74 -10.58
C TRP A 47 5.05 13.87 -11.49
N PRO A 48 6.14 14.36 -12.14
CA PRO A 48 6.99 13.50 -12.95
C PRO A 48 7.75 12.48 -12.09
N VAL A 49 8.15 12.87 -10.87
CA VAL A 49 8.79 11.98 -9.91
C VAL A 49 7.82 10.91 -9.44
N LEU A 50 6.54 11.25 -9.23
CA LEU A 50 5.52 10.26 -8.86
C LEU A 50 5.32 9.21 -9.96
N VAL A 51 5.31 9.62 -11.23
CA VAL A 51 5.16 8.69 -12.37
C VAL A 51 6.39 7.77 -12.49
N VAL A 52 7.60 8.35 -12.46
CA VAL A 52 8.83 7.57 -12.62
C VAL A 52 9.07 6.67 -11.41
N CYS A 53 9.07 7.23 -10.21
CA CYS A 53 9.48 6.54 -8.99
C CYS A 53 8.32 5.78 -8.35
N GLY A 54 7.08 6.26 -8.44
CA GLY A 54 5.91 5.58 -7.90
C GLY A 54 5.28 4.57 -8.86
N GLY A 55 5.52 4.69 -10.18
CA GLY A 55 4.95 3.83 -11.20
C GLY A 55 5.96 2.95 -11.94
N ILE A 56 6.80 3.56 -12.77
CA ILE A 56 7.65 2.83 -13.73
C ILE A 56 8.77 2.04 -13.05
N LEU A 57 9.51 2.67 -12.14
CA LEU A 57 10.62 2.05 -11.41
C LEU A 57 10.18 0.83 -10.58
N PRO A 58 9.15 0.91 -9.70
CA PRO A 58 8.72 -0.24 -8.91
C PRO A 58 8.12 -1.35 -9.79
N LEU A 59 7.50 -1.01 -10.94
CA LEU A 59 7.09 -2.02 -11.91
C LEU A 59 8.31 -2.77 -12.46
N PHE A 60 9.33 -2.06 -12.91
CA PHE A 60 10.56 -2.66 -13.44
C PHE A 60 11.28 -3.52 -12.40
N LEU A 61 11.46 -3.00 -11.17
CA LEU A 61 12.07 -3.74 -10.07
C LEU A 61 11.27 -4.99 -9.70
N SER A 62 9.94 -4.93 -9.76
CA SER A 62 9.07 -6.08 -9.46
C SER A 62 9.17 -7.17 -10.52
N VAL A 63 9.28 -6.81 -11.81
CA VAL A 63 9.54 -7.76 -12.90
C VAL A 63 10.90 -8.42 -12.73
N ILE A 64 11.96 -7.65 -12.43
CA ILE A 64 13.29 -8.20 -12.12
C ILE A 64 13.20 -9.18 -10.95
N TRP A 65 12.45 -8.84 -9.92
CA TRP A 65 12.34 -9.68 -8.74
C TRP A 65 11.63 -11.02 -9.05
N LEU A 66 10.58 -11.04 -9.88
CA LEU A 66 9.96 -12.29 -10.35
C LEU A 66 10.93 -13.12 -11.22
N LEU A 67 11.75 -12.46 -12.06
CA LEU A 67 12.82 -13.14 -12.82
C LEU A 67 13.90 -13.73 -11.90
N MET A 68 14.22 -13.05 -10.79
CA MET A 68 15.19 -13.53 -9.80
C MET A 68 14.69 -14.77 -9.06
N ILE A 69 13.39 -14.85 -8.76
CA ILE A 69 12.79 -16.07 -8.20
C ILE A 69 12.99 -17.25 -9.15
N ARG A 70 12.80 -17.05 -10.46
CA ARG A 70 12.96 -18.14 -11.44
C ARG A 70 14.39 -18.67 -11.50
N HIS A 71 15.38 -17.79 -11.59
CA HIS A 71 16.77 -18.20 -11.86
C HIS A 71 17.58 -18.47 -10.59
N PHE A 72 17.23 -17.83 -9.47
CA PHE A 72 18.05 -17.81 -8.25
C PHE A 72 17.22 -18.07 -6.99
N VAL A 73 16.23 -18.97 -7.02
CA VAL A 73 15.32 -19.22 -5.89
C VAL A 73 16.02 -19.51 -4.55
N ALA A 74 17.18 -20.19 -4.57
CA ALA A 74 17.92 -20.49 -3.35
C ALA A 74 18.70 -19.27 -2.81
N GLY A 75 19.21 -18.40 -3.69
CA GLY A 75 19.94 -17.19 -3.29
C GLY A 75 19.04 -15.98 -3.02
N MET A 76 17.85 -15.97 -3.62
CA MET A 76 16.91 -14.85 -3.61
C MET A 76 16.50 -14.39 -2.20
N PRO A 77 16.21 -15.29 -1.23
CA PRO A 77 15.91 -14.87 0.15
C PRO A 77 17.08 -14.14 0.83
N TRP A 78 18.31 -14.64 0.63
CA TRP A 78 19.52 -14.04 1.18
C TRP A 78 19.78 -12.66 0.57
N ILE A 79 19.65 -12.56 -0.75
CA ILE A 79 19.75 -11.29 -1.47
C ILE A 79 18.72 -10.30 -0.93
N THR A 80 17.46 -10.74 -0.72
CA THR A 80 16.38 -9.88 -0.21
C THR A 80 16.69 -9.38 1.21
N VAL A 81 17.18 -10.24 2.10
CA VAL A 81 17.56 -9.84 3.46
C VAL A 81 18.73 -8.89 3.47
N ILE A 82 19.79 -9.17 2.70
CA ILE A 82 20.96 -8.29 2.60
C ILE A 82 20.55 -6.93 2.03
N LEU A 83 19.78 -6.93 0.94
CA LEU A 83 19.29 -5.72 0.30
C LEU A 83 18.41 -4.89 1.25
N PHE A 84 17.49 -5.53 1.98
CA PHE A 84 16.65 -4.84 2.95
C PHE A 84 17.46 -4.15 4.05
N ASN A 85 18.45 -4.86 4.62
CA ASN A 85 19.32 -4.29 5.66
C ASN A 85 20.17 -3.14 5.11
N PHE A 86 20.71 -3.28 3.90
CA PHE A 86 21.42 -2.22 3.22
C PHE A 86 20.54 -0.98 2.98
N LEU A 87 19.30 -1.18 2.52
CA LEU A 87 18.35 -0.09 2.26
C LEU A 87 17.96 0.62 3.55
N ILE A 88 17.64 -0.10 4.64
CA ILE A 88 17.24 0.53 5.90
C ILE A 88 18.39 1.30 6.56
N ILE A 89 19.62 0.79 6.45
CA ILE A 89 20.83 1.50 6.89
C ILE A 89 21.01 2.77 6.04
N SER A 90 20.87 2.66 4.72
CA SER A 90 21.01 3.80 3.79
C SER A 90 20.00 4.91 4.10
N VAL A 91 18.72 4.56 4.32
CA VAL A 91 17.68 5.52 4.71
C VAL A 91 18.00 6.15 6.07
N THR A 92 18.44 5.35 7.04
CA THR A 92 18.78 5.87 8.38
C THR A 92 19.97 6.83 8.32
N MET A 93 21.05 6.43 7.66
CA MET A 93 22.24 7.27 7.43
C MET A 93 21.85 8.59 6.76
N PHE A 94 20.95 8.53 5.78
CA PHE A 94 20.45 9.71 5.10
C PHE A 94 19.75 10.70 6.06
N TYR A 95 18.90 10.24 6.98
CA TYR A 95 18.29 11.12 7.98
C TYR A 95 19.32 11.74 8.92
N TYR A 96 20.41 11.03 9.25
CA TYR A 96 21.52 11.59 10.03
C TYR A 96 22.27 12.70 9.29
N LEU A 97 22.46 12.55 7.97
CA LEU A 97 23.05 13.58 7.12
C LEU A 97 22.18 14.85 7.12
N LYS A 98 20.87 14.74 6.88
CA LYS A 98 19.96 15.90 6.87
C LYS A 98 19.73 16.50 8.26
N ALA A 99 19.88 15.73 9.34
CA ALA A 99 19.82 16.24 10.71
C ALA A 99 21.07 17.04 11.15
N GLY A 100 22.12 17.05 10.32
CA GLY A 100 23.38 17.74 10.60
C GLY A 100 24.20 17.10 11.72
N TRP A 101 23.98 15.81 11.99
CA TRP A 101 24.72 15.06 13.02
C TRP A 101 26.03 14.46 12.50
N ILE A 102 26.17 14.33 11.18
CA ILE A 102 27.41 13.94 10.52
C ILE A 102 28.02 15.24 9.96
N GLY A 103 29.25 15.53 10.38
CA GLY A 103 29.89 16.82 10.12
C GLY A 103 30.10 17.10 8.63
N ASN A 104 29.95 18.38 8.25
CA ASN A 104 30.06 18.85 6.87
C ASN A 104 31.35 18.37 6.16
N GLY A 105 32.47 18.25 6.89
CA GLY A 105 33.76 17.82 6.34
C GLY A 105 33.86 16.35 5.90
N ALA A 106 32.98 15.46 6.36
CA ALA A 106 32.96 14.06 5.92
C ALA A 106 32.11 13.83 4.64
N ILE A 107 31.38 14.87 4.19
CA ILE A 107 30.28 14.74 3.22
C ILE A 107 30.49 15.65 1.99
N THR A 108 31.30 16.71 2.09
CA THR A 108 31.64 17.64 0.99
C THR A 108 32.08 16.95 -0.32
N PRO A 109 32.86 15.85 -0.29
CA PRO A 109 33.28 15.17 -1.52
C PRO A 109 32.15 14.43 -2.25
N ILE A 110 31.04 14.12 -1.57
CA ILE A 110 29.98 13.23 -2.07
C ILE A 110 28.73 14.01 -2.48
N ILE A 111 28.43 15.14 -1.81
CA ILE A 111 27.17 15.90 -1.99
C ILE A 111 27.40 17.29 -2.61
N GLY A 112 28.66 17.73 -2.75
CA GLY A 112 28.99 19.08 -3.21
C GLY A 112 28.82 20.14 -2.12
N GLU A 113 29.39 21.32 -2.38
CA GLU A 113 29.44 22.45 -1.45
C GLU A 113 28.02 22.86 -1.02
N HIS A 114 27.79 22.97 0.30
CA HIS A 114 26.50 23.40 0.82
C HIS A 114 26.29 24.89 0.54
N ASP A 115 25.15 25.19 -0.11
CA ASP A 115 24.70 26.54 -0.42
C ASP A 115 24.61 27.38 0.89
N PRO A 116 25.44 28.43 1.07
CA PRO A 116 25.57 29.15 2.35
C PRO A 116 24.30 29.93 2.76
N TYR A 117 23.30 30.00 1.88
CA TYR A 117 22.02 30.67 2.10
C TYR A 117 20.87 29.76 2.58
N TYR A 118 21.08 28.43 2.68
CA TYR A 118 20.02 27.50 3.08
C TYR A 118 19.98 27.31 4.62
N HIS A 119 19.35 28.26 5.32
CA HIS A 119 19.05 28.09 6.74
C HIS A 119 17.76 27.29 6.95
N VAL A 120 17.88 26.04 7.38
CA VAL A 120 16.73 25.25 7.86
C VAL A 120 16.21 25.91 9.15
N PRO A 121 14.93 26.32 9.22
CA PRO A 121 14.35 26.88 10.45
C PRO A 121 14.54 25.91 11.63
N GLY A 122 14.88 26.41 12.83
CA GLY A 122 15.23 25.54 13.97
C GLY A 122 14.18 24.49 14.36
N ARG A 123 12.90 24.69 13.99
CA ARG A 123 11.82 23.72 14.20
C ARG A 123 11.81 22.58 13.17
N GLU A 124 12.10 22.85 11.90
CA GLU A 124 12.24 21.82 10.85
C GLU A 124 13.44 20.91 11.16
N LEU A 125 14.52 21.48 11.70
CA LEU A 125 15.67 20.71 12.17
C LEU A 125 15.31 19.78 13.34
N ASN A 126 14.46 20.22 14.27
CA ASN A 126 13.98 19.37 15.37
C ASN A 126 13.11 18.21 14.86
N HIS A 127 12.26 18.44 13.85
CA HIS A 127 11.48 17.39 13.21
C HIS A 127 12.37 16.36 12.49
N LEU A 128 13.43 16.81 11.79
CA LEU A 128 14.40 15.93 11.15
C LEU A 128 15.21 15.11 12.16
N ARG A 129 15.63 15.71 13.28
CA ARG A 129 16.31 14.99 14.38
C ARG A 129 15.40 13.95 15.02
N ALA A 130 14.13 14.28 15.26
CA ALA A 130 13.16 13.31 15.77
C ALA A 130 12.94 12.15 14.77
N ALA A 131 12.86 12.45 13.48
CA ALA A 131 12.77 11.43 12.43
C ALA A 131 14.01 10.53 12.38
N ALA A 132 15.22 11.09 12.53
CA ALA A 132 16.46 10.32 12.59
C ALA A 132 16.48 9.32 13.76
N VAL A 133 16.05 9.74 14.96
CA VAL A 133 15.93 8.84 16.13
C VAL A 133 14.85 7.77 15.92
N LEU A 134 13.71 8.13 15.32
CA LEU A 134 12.69 7.14 14.99
C LEU A 134 13.24 6.10 14.01
N MET A 135 13.97 6.55 12.99
CA MET A 135 14.54 5.66 11.98
C MET A 135 15.62 4.73 12.54
N THR A 136 16.40 5.13 13.55
CA THR A 136 17.32 4.20 14.22
C THR A 136 16.60 3.10 14.99
N ILE A 137 15.51 3.43 15.68
CA ILE A 137 14.69 2.42 16.36
C ILE A 137 14.14 1.43 15.33
N VAL A 138 13.60 1.93 14.21
CA VAL A 138 13.12 1.09 13.11
C VAL A 138 14.24 0.23 12.53
N MET A 139 15.44 0.79 12.32
CA MET A 139 16.60 0.05 11.82
C MET A 139 17.03 -1.07 12.77
N ILE A 140 17.12 -0.81 14.08
CA ILE A 140 17.49 -1.83 15.07
C ILE A 140 16.46 -2.96 15.07
N VAL A 141 15.16 -2.63 15.09
CA VAL A 141 14.08 -3.63 15.02
C VAL A 141 14.14 -4.42 13.70
N ALA A 142 14.40 -3.74 12.58
CA ALA A 142 14.53 -4.35 11.27
C ALA A 142 15.70 -5.35 11.20
N ILE A 143 16.87 -4.98 11.74
CA ILE A 143 18.05 -5.86 11.80
C ILE A 143 17.78 -7.06 12.71
N LEU A 144 17.23 -6.85 13.91
CA LEU A 144 16.86 -7.94 14.83
C LEU A 144 15.84 -8.89 14.19
N SER A 145 14.84 -8.35 13.50
CA SER A 145 13.87 -9.17 12.76
C SER A 145 14.52 -9.96 11.63
N SER A 146 15.47 -9.36 10.90
CA SER A 146 16.22 -10.02 9.83
C SER A 146 17.02 -11.21 10.35
N ILE A 147 17.68 -11.07 11.50
CA ILE A 147 18.42 -12.15 12.17
C ILE A 147 17.46 -13.29 12.56
N ALA A 148 16.30 -12.95 13.14
CA ALA A 148 15.31 -13.96 13.52
C ALA A 148 14.73 -14.75 12.33
N ILE A 149 14.67 -14.12 11.15
CA ILE A 149 14.15 -14.73 9.92
C ILE A 149 15.16 -15.70 9.28
N VAL A 150 16.47 -15.60 9.55
CA VAL A 150 17.50 -16.46 8.92
C VAL A 150 17.19 -17.95 9.03
N ARG A 151 16.75 -18.43 10.20
CA ARG A 151 16.38 -19.85 10.37
C ARG A 151 15.14 -20.23 9.56
N ARG A 152 14.21 -19.29 9.39
CA ARG A 152 12.96 -19.48 8.63
C ARG A 152 13.21 -19.47 7.11
N ILE A 153 14.24 -18.79 6.63
CA ILE A 153 14.59 -18.74 5.19
C ILE A 153 14.82 -20.14 4.61
N LEU A 154 15.51 -21.01 5.35
CA LEU A 154 15.79 -22.37 4.88
C LEU A 154 14.50 -23.16 4.61
N MET A 155 13.50 -23.02 5.48
CA MET A 155 12.19 -23.67 5.30
C MET A 155 11.38 -23.00 4.19
N ALA A 156 11.45 -21.68 4.05
CA ALA A 156 10.73 -20.95 3.01
C ALA A 156 11.21 -21.33 1.60
N THR A 157 12.50 -21.64 1.48
CA THR A 157 13.16 -21.86 0.18
C THR A 157 12.57 -23.06 -0.56
N SER A 158 12.13 -24.11 0.14
CA SER A 158 11.49 -25.27 -0.50
C SER A 158 10.12 -24.91 -1.09
N VAL A 159 9.29 -24.17 -0.35
CA VAL A 159 7.99 -23.68 -0.84
C VAL A 159 8.18 -22.73 -2.03
N LEU A 160 9.15 -21.81 -1.94
CA LEU A 160 9.49 -20.91 -3.04
C LEU A 160 10.01 -21.66 -4.27
N LYS A 161 10.75 -22.77 -4.12
CA LYS A 161 11.17 -23.63 -5.24
C LYS A 161 9.99 -24.21 -6.00
N VAL A 162 8.95 -24.65 -5.29
CA VAL A 162 7.73 -25.16 -5.92
C VAL A 162 7.04 -24.05 -6.72
N ALA A 163 6.86 -22.86 -6.14
CA ALA A 163 6.27 -21.72 -6.83
C ALA A 163 7.12 -21.26 -8.04
N ALA A 164 8.44 -21.18 -7.87
CA ALA A 164 9.38 -20.82 -8.92
C ALA A 164 9.34 -21.79 -10.10
N LYS A 165 9.18 -23.09 -9.84
CA LYS A 165 9.00 -24.11 -10.87
C LYS A 165 7.73 -23.83 -11.68
N VAL A 166 6.58 -23.63 -11.03
CA VAL A 166 5.32 -23.35 -11.73
C VAL A 166 5.37 -22.05 -12.53
N ILE A 167 5.90 -20.97 -11.95
CA ILE A 167 6.09 -19.68 -12.66
C ILE A 167 7.08 -19.84 -13.82
N GLY A 168 8.07 -20.72 -13.66
CA GLY A 168 9.05 -21.08 -14.67
C GLY A 168 8.49 -21.91 -15.82
N GLU A 169 7.39 -22.65 -15.63
CA GLU A 169 6.69 -23.37 -16.69
C GLU A 169 5.58 -22.52 -17.33
N VAL A 170 4.87 -21.73 -16.52
CA VAL A 170 3.82 -20.81 -16.97
C VAL A 170 4.42 -19.41 -17.14
N HIS A 171 5.33 -19.24 -18.10
CA HIS A 171 6.12 -17.99 -18.28
C HIS A 171 5.28 -16.71 -18.33
N ALA A 172 4.07 -16.81 -18.89
CA ALA A 172 3.14 -15.68 -18.99
C ALA A 172 2.79 -15.07 -17.62
N LEU A 173 2.91 -15.80 -16.51
CA LEU A 173 2.66 -15.29 -15.15
C LEU A 173 3.64 -14.18 -14.74
N ILE A 174 4.84 -14.11 -15.32
CA ILE A 174 5.84 -13.08 -14.99
C ILE A 174 5.40 -11.70 -15.51
N ILE A 175 4.83 -11.67 -16.72
CA ILE A 175 4.41 -10.43 -17.39
C ILE A 175 2.94 -10.12 -17.11
N PHE A 176 2.12 -11.13 -16.79
CA PHE A 176 0.69 -10.98 -16.55
C PHE A 176 0.31 -9.80 -15.65
N PRO A 177 0.96 -9.52 -14.50
CA PRO A 177 0.60 -8.41 -13.62
C PRO A 177 0.68 -7.01 -14.25
N VAL A 178 1.41 -6.85 -15.36
CA VAL A 178 1.44 -5.60 -16.12
C VAL A 178 0.05 -5.24 -16.65
N ILE A 179 -0.77 -6.25 -17.00
CA ILE A 179 -2.14 -6.06 -17.51
C ILE A 179 -3.05 -5.44 -16.42
N PRO A 180 -3.30 -6.08 -15.26
CA PRO A 180 -4.12 -5.50 -14.21
C PRO A 180 -3.52 -4.21 -13.65
N TYR A 181 -2.19 -4.07 -13.60
CA TYR A 181 -1.53 -2.81 -13.25
C TYR A 181 -1.92 -1.67 -14.19
N THR A 182 -1.87 -1.91 -15.50
CA THR A 182 -2.22 -0.89 -16.52
C THR A 182 -3.70 -0.57 -16.48
N ILE A 183 -4.57 -1.58 -16.32
CA ILE A 183 -6.02 -1.38 -16.19
C ILE A 183 -6.33 -0.54 -14.94
N LEU A 184 -5.72 -0.85 -13.79
CA LEU A 184 -5.88 -0.09 -12.56
C LEU A 184 -5.34 1.33 -12.70
N ALA A 185 -4.20 1.54 -13.37
CA ALA A 185 -3.66 2.87 -13.64
C ALA A 185 -4.64 3.72 -14.46
N VAL A 186 -5.17 3.17 -15.55
CA VAL A 186 -6.20 3.84 -16.38
C VAL A 186 -7.46 4.13 -15.57
N PHE A 187 -7.94 3.16 -14.79
CA PHE A 187 -9.08 3.34 -13.91
C PHE A 187 -8.86 4.47 -12.90
N TYR A 188 -7.71 4.50 -12.21
CA TYR A 188 -7.41 5.55 -11.26
C TYR A 188 -7.30 6.92 -11.92
N MET A 189 -6.76 7.03 -13.14
CA MET A 189 -6.74 8.30 -13.89
C MET A 189 -8.15 8.84 -14.12
N PHE A 190 -9.07 7.99 -14.60
CA PHE A 190 -10.48 8.37 -14.76
C PHE A 190 -11.15 8.69 -13.42
N TRP A 191 -10.87 7.88 -12.41
CA TRP A 191 -11.44 8.06 -11.07
C TRP A 191 -11.00 9.37 -10.41
N PHE A 192 -9.70 9.73 -10.51
CA PHE A 192 -9.16 10.99 -10.00
C PHE A 192 -9.72 12.18 -10.77
N SER A 193 -9.85 12.09 -12.10
CA SER A 193 -10.50 13.14 -12.89
C SER A 193 -11.95 13.37 -12.44
N ALA A 194 -12.74 12.31 -12.33
CA ALA A 194 -14.11 12.39 -11.82
C ALA A 194 -14.17 12.93 -10.38
N ALA A 195 -13.23 12.51 -9.52
CA ALA A 195 -13.12 13.02 -8.15
C ALA A 195 -12.88 14.53 -8.13
N LEU A 196 -11.94 15.04 -8.93
CA LEU A 196 -11.65 16.47 -9.01
C LEU A 196 -12.88 17.28 -9.43
N HIS A 197 -13.62 16.81 -10.44
CA HIS A 197 -14.88 17.44 -10.86
C HIS A 197 -15.93 17.41 -9.74
N LEU A 198 -16.11 16.26 -9.08
CA LEU A 198 -17.09 16.08 -8.00
C LEU A 198 -16.76 16.93 -6.76
N PHE A 199 -15.49 17.02 -6.37
CA PHE A 199 -15.07 17.87 -5.25
C PHE A 199 -15.14 19.36 -5.61
N SER A 200 -15.00 19.73 -6.88
CA SER A 200 -15.12 21.11 -7.35
C SER A 200 -16.56 21.61 -7.48
N SER A 201 -17.57 20.72 -7.46
CA SER A 201 -18.98 21.10 -7.66
C SER A 201 -19.68 21.64 -6.42
N GLY A 202 -18.96 21.82 -5.30
CA GLY A 202 -19.50 22.42 -4.08
C GLY A 202 -19.85 23.90 -4.28
N GLN A 203 -20.91 24.39 -3.63
CA GLN A 203 -21.29 25.79 -3.72
C GLN A 203 -20.36 26.64 -2.84
N VAL A 204 -19.73 27.65 -3.44
CA VAL A 204 -18.86 28.59 -2.72
C VAL A 204 -19.75 29.67 -2.10
N VAL A 205 -19.89 29.65 -0.78
CA VAL A 205 -20.69 30.62 -0.03
C VAL A 205 -19.74 31.53 0.76
N GLN A 206 -20.02 32.83 0.76
CA GLN A 206 -19.26 33.78 1.58
C GLN A 206 -19.61 33.55 3.05
N ASN A 207 -18.60 33.47 3.92
CA ASN A 207 -18.84 33.28 5.34
C ASN A 207 -19.44 34.54 5.97
N ASP A 208 -20.43 34.37 6.86
CA ASP A 208 -21.01 35.47 7.62
C ASP A 208 -20.00 36.09 8.58
N CYS A 209 -19.71 37.37 8.36
CA CYS A 209 -18.87 38.18 9.24
C CYS A 209 -19.67 38.65 10.46
N LYS A 210 -19.47 38.05 11.63
CA LYS A 210 -19.87 38.69 12.89
C LYS A 210 -18.91 39.85 13.18
N SER A 211 -19.42 41.08 13.01
CA SER A 211 -18.87 42.44 13.23
C SER A 211 -17.35 42.67 13.39
N ASN A 212 -16.83 43.65 12.62
CA ASN A 212 -15.49 44.24 12.61
C ASN A 212 -14.35 43.37 12.07
N CYS A 213 -14.47 42.96 10.81
CA CYS A 213 -13.40 42.26 10.11
C CYS A 213 -12.98 43.08 8.88
N CYS A 214 -11.69 43.34 8.74
CA CYS A 214 -11.08 44.10 7.65
C CYS A 214 -9.74 43.47 7.28
N VAL A 215 -9.47 43.31 5.98
CA VAL A 215 -8.21 42.75 5.47
C VAL A 215 -7.54 43.78 4.57
N TYR A 216 -6.21 43.90 4.68
CA TYR A 216 -5.42 44.74 3.79
C TYR A 216 -5.15 43.98 2.49
N ASP A 217 -5.68 44.49 1.37
CA ASP A 217 -5.46 43.91 0.05
C ASP A 217 -4.18 44.48 -0.56
N LEU A 218 -3.17 43.61 -0.71
CA LEU A 218 -1.87 43.95 -1.31
C LEU A 218 -1.96 44.35 -2.78
N GLY A 219 -2.92 43.81 -3.53
CA GLY A 219 -3.09 44.12 -4.96
C GLY A 219 -3.68 45.50 -5.18
N SER A 220 -4.65 45.90 -4.35
CA SER A 220 -5.31 47.22 -4.43
C SER A 220 -4.73 48.27 -3.49
N LYS A 221 -3.80 47.89 -2.60
CA LYS A 221 -3.17 48.73 -1.56
C LYS A 221 -4.19 49.43 -0.66
N ARG A 222 -5.36 48.81 -0.43
CA ARG A 222 -6.47 49.37 0.35
C ARG A 222 -6.95 48.38 1.41
N VAL A 223 -7.49 48.90 2.50
CA VAL A 223 -8.20 48.10 3.51
C VAL A 223 -9.60 47.80 2.96
N SER A 224 -9.94 46.52 2.83
CA SER A 224 -11.25 46.05 2.40
C SER A 224 -11.94 45.34 3.55
N CYS A 225 -13.10 45.86 3.97
CA CYS A 225 -13.90 45.30 5.06
C CYS A 225 -15.08 44.44 4.55
N ASP A 226 -15.38 44.49 3.25
CA ASP A 226 -16.53 43.78 2.66
C ASP A 226 -16.24 42.31 2.32
N ARG A 227 -14.96 41.89 2.28
CA ARG A 227 -14.54 40.56 1.78
C ARG A 227 -13.55 39.85 2.70
N CYS A 228 -13.64 40.12 3.99
CA CYS A 228 -12.60 39.74 4.94
C CYS A 228 -12.79 38.31 5.54
N CYS A 229 -13.99 37.72 5.47
CA CYS A 229 -14.30 36.44 6.16
C CYS A 229 -14.02 35.17 5.34
N GLY A 230 -13.45 35.33 4.14
CA GLY A 230 -13.17 34.21 3.25
C GLY A 230 -14.45 33.50 2.76
N TYR A 231 -14.23 32.37 2.11
CA TYR A 231 -15.29 31.56 1.52
C TYR A 231 -15.26 30.15 2.14
N SER A 232 -16.43 29.57 2.36
CA SER A 232 -16.58 28.15 2.67
C SER A 232 -17.26 27.42 1.52
N ILE A 233 -16.96 26.13 1.40
CA ILE A 233 -17.56 25.26 0.39
C ILE A 233 -18.68 24.50 1.10
N HIS A 234 -19.92 24.78 0.70
CA HIS A 234 -21.09 24.05 1.15
C HIS A 234 -21.41 22.92 0.16
N TYR A 235 -21.41 21.69 0.68
CA TYR A 235 -21.82 20.50 -0.06
C TYR A 235 -23.29 20.20 0.24
N THR A 236 -24.10 20.04 -0.82
CA THR A 236 -25.49 19.56 -0.66
C THR A 236 -25.50 18.08 -0.27
N SER A 237 -26.59 17.60 0.32
CA SER A 237 -26.73 16.20 0.74
C SER A 237 -26.51 15.22 -0.42
N HIS A 238 -27.00 15.56 -1.63
CA HIS A 238 -26.79 14.76 -2.83
C HIS A 238 -25.31 14.65 -3.23
N ILE A 239 -24.55 15.75 -3.16
CA ILE A 239 -23.12 15.73 -3.47
C ILE A 239 -22.35 14.92 -2.43
N ALA A 240 -22.72 15.02 -1.15
CA ALA A 240 -22.13 14.22 -0.09
C ALA A 240 -22.33 12.70 -0.33
N VAL A 241 -23.56 12.28 -0.67
CA VAL A 241 -23.85 10.87 -1.01
C VAL A 241 -23.07 10.43 -2.25
N ALA A 242 -22.98 11.27 -3.28
CA ALA A 242 -22.20 10.99 -4.48
C ALA A 242 -20.70 10.82 -4.16
N ILE A 243 -20.12 11.62 -3.25
CA ILE A 243 -18.73 11.47 -2.80
C ILE A 243 -18.53 10.12 -2.10
N PHE A 244 -19.44 9.72 -1.21
CA PHE A 244 -19.35 8.41 -0.54
C PHE A 244 -19.46 7.26 -1.54
N PHE A 245 -20.41 7.34 -2.47
CA PHE A 245 -20.55 6.35 -3.54
C PHE A 245 -19.30 6.28 -4.43
N HIS A 246 -18.70 7.42 -4.78
CA HIS A 246 -17.48 7.50 -5.59
C HIS A 246 -16.27 6.86 -4.89
N LEU A 247 -16.11 7.10 -3.58
CA LEU A 247 -15.05 6.50 -2.76
C LEU A 247 -15.25 4.99 -2.59
N PHE A 248 -16.48 4.56 -2.27
CA PHE A 248 -16.81 3.14 -2.15
C PHE A 248 -16.67 2.41 -3.49
N GLY A 249 -17.12 3.03 -4.58
CA GLY A 249 -16.98 2.51 -5.93
C GLY A 249 -15.51 2.33 -6.33
N CYS A 250 -14.62 3.23 -5.90
CA CYS A 250 -13.17 3.05 -6.05
C CYS A 250 -12.69 1.77 -5.39
N TYR A 251 -13.02 1.63 -4.10
CA TYR A 251 -12.60 0.48 -3.29
C TYR A 251 -13.09 -0.83 -3.89
N TRP A 252 -14.37 -0.88 -4.26
CA TRP A 252 -14.97 -2.05 -4.89
C TRP A 252 -14.35 -2.37 -6.24
N ALA A 253 -14.16 -1.38 -7.11
CA ALA A 253 -13.53 -1.60 -8.42
C ALA A 253 -12.10 -2.14 -8.27
N THR A 254 -11.32 -1.59 -7.33
CA THR A 254 -9.97 -2.10 -7.03
C THR A 254 -10.02 -3.56 -6.56
N GLN A 255 -10.90 -3.90 -5.63
CA GLN A 255 -11.09 -5.28 -5.16
C GLN A 255 -11.55 -6.21 -6.28
N PHE A 256 -12.40 -5.73 -7.19
CA PHE A 256 -12.85 -6.49 -8.36
C PHE A 256 -11.70 -6.81 -9.31
N PHE A 257 -10.86 -5.83 -9.67
CA PHE A 257 -9.71 -6.07 -10.54
C PHE A 257 -8.67 -6.99 -9.89
N ILE A 258 -8.42 -6.84 -8.58
CA ILE A 258 -7.55 -7.75 -7.81
C ILE A 258 -8.12 -9.17 -7.84
N ALA A 259 -9.42 -9.34 -7.56
CA ALA A 259 -10.08 -10.64 -7.59
C ALA A 259 -10.03 -11.29 -8.97
N CYS A 260 -10.25 -10.52 -10.04
CA CYS A 260 -10.10 -10.99 -11.42
C CYS A 260 -8.67 -11.49 -11.68
N SER A 261 -7.67 -10.70 -11.30
CA SER A 261 -6.26 -11.07 -11.43
C SER A 261 -5.94 -12.37 -10.68
N SER A 262 -6.38 -12.48 -9.43
CA SER A 262 -6.24 -13.67 -8.60
C SER A 262 -6.89 -14.91 -9.25
N THR A 263 -8.13 -14.80 -9.76
CA THR A 263 -8.80 -15.92 -10.44
C THR A 263 -8.06 -16.36 -11.72
N VAL A 264 -7.49 -15.43 -12.49
CA VAL A 264 -6.70 -15.79 -13.69
C VAL A 264 -5.39 -16.51 -13.32
N ILE A 265 -4.66 -16.01 -12.32
CA ILE A 265 -3.43 -16.64 -11.84
C ILE A 265 -3.75 -18.05 -11.32
N ALA A 266 -4.79 -18.17 -10.48
CA ALA A 266 -5.23 -19.44 -9.94
C ALA A 266 -5.65 -20.43 -11.03
N GLY A 267 -6.44 -19.99 -12.02
CA GLY A 267 -6.84 -20.86 -13.13
C GLY A 267 -5.66 -21.37 -13.95
N SER A 268 -4.64 -20.53 -14.14
CA SER A 268 -3.43 -20.88 -14.89
C SER A 268 -2.59 -21.92 -14.15
N VAL A 269 -2.40 -21.71 -12.84
CA VAL A 269 -1.64 -22.60 -11.96
C VAL A 269 -2.39 -23.92 -11.74
N ALA A 270 -3.70 -23.88 -11.55
CA ALA A 270 -4.54 -25.07 -11.43
C ALA A 270 -4.50 -25.90 -12.72
N SER A 271 -4.56 -25.26 -13.90
CA SER A 271 -4.43 -25.97 -15.18
C SER A 271 -3.10 -26.71 -15.29
N TYR A 272 -2.00 -26.10 -14.82
CA TYR A 272 -0.70 -26.76 -14.76
C TYR A 272 -0.68 -27.94 -13.77
N TYR A 273 -1.25 -27.76 -12.58
CA TYR A 273 -1.32 -28.80 -11.55
C TYR A 273 -2.09 -30.04 -12.03
N TRP A 274 -3.32 -29.84 -12.50
CA TRP A 274 -4.23 -30.92 -12.89
C TRP A 274 -3.87 -31.58 -14.23
N ALA A 275 -3.03 -30.94 -15.06
CA ALA A 275 -2.48 -31.55 -16.28
C ALA A 275 -1.32 -32.55 -16.02
N ARG A 276 -1.08 -32.96 -14.77
CA ARG A 276 0.06 -33.81 -14.34
C ARG A 276 1.43 -33.19 -14.63
N GLY A 277 1.53 -31.86 -14.69
CA GLY A 277 2.78 -31.16 -14.98
C GLY A 277 3.49 -31.67 -16.24
N GLU A 278 4.71 -32.18 -16.08
CA GLU A 278 5.69 -32.54 -17.14
C GLU A 278 5.27 -33.66 -18.10
N THR A 279 4.16 -34.37 -17.85
CA THR A 279 3.82 -35.64 -18.55
C THR A 279 2.75 -35.53 -19.64
N SER A 280 2.17 -34.35 -19.86
CA SER A 280 1.18 -34.10 -20.93
C SER A 280 1.81 -33.37 -22.13
N PRO A 281 1.71 -33.90 -23.37
CA PRO A 281 2.28 -33.26 -24.57
C PRO A 281 1.58 -31.97 -25.03
N GLU A 282 0.51 -31.53 -24.36
CA GLU A 282 -0.28 -30.38 -24.79
C GLU A 282 -0.60 -29.45 -23.62
N ILE A 283 0.39 -28.73 -23.10
CA ILE A 283 0.12 -27.50 -22.33
C ILE A 283 0.11 -26.36 -23.35
N PRO A 284 -1.06 -25.92 -23.86
CA PRO A 284 -1.10 -24.86 -24.86
C PRO A 284 -0.44 -23.61 -24.30
N PHE A 285 0.30 -22.92 -25.16
CA PHE A 285 1.17 -21.75 -24.91
C PHE A 285 0.52 -20.55 -24.19
N LEU A 286 -0.74 -20.63 -23.76
CA LEU A 286 -1.43 -19.53 -23.11
C LEU A 286 -2.37 -19.98 -21.97
N PRO A 287 -1.92 -20.72 -20.92
CA PRO A 287 -2.80 -21.06 -19.78
C PRO A 287 -3.38 -19.80 -19.13
N VAL A 288 -2.61 -18.71 -19.12
CA VAL A 288 -3.03 -17.37 -18.67
C VAL A 288 -4.14 -16.79 -19.53
N PHE A 289 -4.03 -16.82 -20.85
CA PHE A 289 -5.08 -16.26 -21.71
C PHE A 289 -6.30 -17.17 -21.79
N SER A 290 -6.11 -18.49 -21.70
CA SER A 290 -7.20 -19.46 -21.55
C SER A 290 -7.99 -19.18 -20.26
N SER A 291 -7.29 -19.01 -19.14
CA SER A 291 -7.90 -18.66 -17.84
C SER A 291 -8.58 -17.30 -17.87
N MET A 292 -7.99 -16.32 -18.55
CA MET A 292 -8.60 -15.01 -18.77
C MET A 292 -9.89 -15.11 -19.60
N LYS A 293 -9.90 -15.93 -20.66
CA LYS A 293 -11.11 -16.19 -21.47
C LYS A 293 -12.19 -16.90 -20.65
N LEU A 294 -11.81 -17.87 -19.81
CA LEU A 294 -12.72 -18.58 -18.91
C LEU A 294 -13.34 -17.61 -17.90
N LEU A 295 -12.53 -16.76 -17.27
CA LEU A 295 -13.00 -15.71 -16.36
C LEU A 295 -14.04 -14.82 -17.05
N MET A 296 -13.69 -14.26 -18.21
CA MET A 296 -14.57 -13.33 -18.93
C MET A 296 -15.88 -13.97 -19.39
N ARG A 297 -15.87 -15.26 -19.72
CA ARG A 297 -17.05 -15.95 -20.25
C ARG A 297 -17.96 -16.55 -19.17
N TYR A 298 -17.40 -17.05 -18.07
CA TYR A 298 -18.16 -17.87 -17.11
C TYR A 298 -18.07 -17.40 -15.66
N SER A 299 -16.94 -16.83 -15.22
CA SER A 299 -16.72 -16.56 -13.78
C SER A 299 -16.87 -15.08 -13.38
N LEU A 300 -16.93 -14.15 -14.33
CA LEU A 300 -16.92 -12.70 -14.07
C LEU A 300 -18.02 -12.25 -13.11
N GLY A 301 -19.25 -12.77 -13.27
CA GLY A 301 -20.38 -12.44 -12.39
C GLY A 301 -20.17 -12.91 -10.94
N SER A 302 -19.62 -14.10 -10.76
CA SER A 302 -19.29 -14.63 -9.43
C SER A 302 -18.15 -13.84 -8.78
N VAL A 303 -17.15 -13.45 -9.56
CA VAL A 303 -16.03 -12.60 -9.07
C VAL A 303 -16.51 -11.19 -8.73
N ALA A 304 -17.42 -10.61 -9.51
CA ALA A 304 -18.06 -9.32 -9.20
C ALA A 304 -18.88 -9.36 -7.91
N LEU A 305 -19.71 -10.39 -7.74
CA LEU A 305 -20.51 -10.59 -6.53
C LEU A 305 -19.62 -10.84 -5.30
N GLY A 306 -18.57 -11.65 -5.48
CA GLY A 306 -17.60 -11.94 -4.42
C GLY A 306 -16.88 -10.68 -3.98
N SER A 307 -16.24 -9.96 -4.92
CA SER A 307 -15.51 -8.72 -4.62
C SER A 307 -16.40 -7.62 -4.01
N LEU A 308 -17.67 -7.51 -4.43
CA LEU A 308 -18.63 -6.59 -3.80
C LEU A 308 -18.90 -6.99 -2.34
N THR A 309 -19.13 -8.28 -2.12
CA THR A 309 -19.38 -8.84 -0.78
C THR A 309 -18.18 -8.60 0.13
N VAL A 310 -16.96 -8.93 -0.33
CA VAL A 310 -15.70 -8.66 0.36
C VAL A 310 -15.57 -7.17 0.68
N SER A 311 -15.77 -6.31 -0.31
CA SER A 311 -15.60 -4.86 -0.15
C SER A 311 -16.55 -4.26 0.88
N PHE A 312 -17.82 -4.66 0.84
CA PHE A 312 -18.84 -4.20 1.77
C PHE A 312 -18.53 -4.64 3.21
N VAL A 313 -18.17 -5.91 3.36
CA VAL A 313 -17.85 -6.52 4.64
C VAL A 313 -16.58 -5.94 5.27
N GLU A 314 -15.53 -5.73 4.49
CA GLU A 314 -14.29 -5.11 4.95
C GLU A 314 -14.50 -3.63 5.34
N SER A 315 -15.33 -2.90 4.59
CA SER A 315 -15.71 -1.52 4.92
C SER A 315 -16.42 -1.44 6.27
N ILE A 316 -17.36 -2.36 6.51
CA ILE A 316 -18.05 -2.50 7.81
C ILE A 316 -17.05 -2.79 8.93
N ARG A 317 -16.14 -3.74 8.73
CA ARG A 317 -15.11 -4.08 9.72
C ARG A 317 -14.20 -2.88 10.03
N PHE A 318 -13.76 -2.15 9.01
CA PHE A 318 -12.90 -0.98 9.17
C PHE A 318 -13.54 0.11 10.05
N ILE A 319 -14.85 0.32 9.93
CA ILE A 319 -15.60 1.30 10.74
C ILE A 319 -15.81 0.78 12.17
N LEU A 320 -16.13 -0.50 12.33
CA LEU A 320 -16.60 -1.05 13.60
C LEU A 320 -15.49 -1.54 14.53
N GLU A 321 -14.32 -1.92 14.00
CA GLU A 321 -13.15 -2.35 14.79
C GLU A 321 -12.59 -1.21 15.70
N PRO A 322 -12.44 0.04 15.22
CA PRO A 322 -12.09 1.19 16.07
C PRO A 322 -13.15 1.51 17.11
N ILE A 323 -14.44 1.43 16.76
CA ILE A 323 -15.56 1.68 17.68
C ILE A 323 -15.53 0.64 18.80
N ARG A 324 -15.38 -0.65 18.46
CA ARG A 324 -15.23 -1.74 19.42
C ARG A 324 -14.05 -1.51 20.36
N ARG A 325 -12.89 -1.09 19.84
CA ARG A 325 -11.70 -0.81 20.68
C ARG A 325 -11.96 0.32 21.68
N LYS A 326 -12.70 1.35 21.28
CA LYS A 326 -13.10 2.44 22.18
C LYS A 326 -14.12 2.02 23.24
N VAL A 327 -15.07 1.16 22.88
CA VAL A 327 -16.12 0.66 23.81
C VAL A 327 -15.57 -0.38 24.80
N LYS A 328 -14.57 -1.20 24.41
CA LYS A 328 -13.98 -2.24 25.27
C LYS A 328 -13.12 -1.70 26.43
N VAL A 329 -12.86 -0.38 26.47
CA VAL A 329 -12.15 0.29 27.57
C VAL A 329 -13.08 0.54 28.78
N THR A 330 -14.39 0.33 28.64
CA THR A 330 -15.37 0.52 29.71
C THR A 330 -16.00 -0.82 30.09
N ASN A 331 -15.25 -1.68 30.78
CA ASN A 331 -15.76 -2.92 31.38
C ASN A 331 -16.48 -2.62 32.69
N THR A 332 -17.58 -1.89 32.64
CA THR A 332 -18.59 -1.90 33.70
C THR A 332 -19.89 -2.41 33.07
N THR A 333 -20.39 -3.54 33.56
CA THR A 333 -21.71 -4.07 33.21
C THR A 333 -22.77 -3.04 33.56
N PRO A 334 -23.45 -2.39 32.57
CA PRO A 334 -24.49 -1.42 32.89
C PRO A 334 -25.81 -2.17 33.03
N GLU A 335 -26.48 -1.98 34.17
CA GLU A 335 -27.86 -2.40 34.49
C GLU A 335 -28.92 -1.80 33.54
N SER A 336 -28.54 -0.92 32.62
CA SER A 336 -29.48 -0.16 31.77
C SER A 336 -29.85 -0.89 30.47
N TRP A 337 -31.05 -0.60 29.96
CA TRP A 337 -31.58 -1.02 28.65
C TRP A 337 -30.57 -0.85 27.50
N VAL A 338 -29.76 0.22 27.55
CA VAL A 338 -28.69 0.51 26.57
C VAL A 338 -27.56 -0.52 26.62
N GLY A 339 -27.23 -1.03 27.82
CA GLY A 339 -26.24 -2.11 28.00
C GLY A 339 -26.70 -3.45 27.41
N ARG A 340 -28.00 -3.78 27.51
CA ARG A 340 -28.58 -4.98 26.86
C ARG A 340 -28.53 -4.87 25.34
N ILE A 341 -28.85 -3.71 24.76
CA ILE A 341 -28.77 -3.48 23.30
C ILE A 341 -27.31 -3.53 22.82
N ALA A 342 -26.36 -2.97 23.57
CA ALA A 342 -24.93 -3.06 23.28
C ALA A 342 -24.43 -4.52 23.30
N PHE A 343 -24.92 -5.36 24.22
CA PHE A 343 -24.58 -6.78 24.28
C PHE A 343 -25.13 -7.58 23.09
N TYR A 344 -26.41 -7.41 22.75
CA TYR A 344 -27.03 -8.10 21.59
C TYR A 344 -26.43 -7.65 20.26
N SER A 345 -26.17 -6.35 20.09
CA SER A 345 -25.46 -5.83 18.91
C SER A 345 -24.04 -6.36 18.82
N SER A 346 -23.31 -6.51 19.94
CA SER A 346 -21.96 -7.12 19.93
C SER A 346 -21.95 -8.60 19.53
N ARG A 347 -23.04 -9.34 19.82
CA ARG A 347 -23.19 -10.76 19.49
C ARG A 347 -23.59 -10.97 18.04
N CYS A 348 -24.49 -10.14 17.52
CA CYS A 348 -24.76 -10.02 16.09
C CYS A 348 -23.49 -9.62 15.33
N PHE A 349 -22.71 -8.67 15.87
CA PHE A 349 -21.46 -8.20 15.29
C PHE A 349 -20.38 -9.29 15.26
N ARG A 350 -20.22 -10.05 16.34
CA ARG A 350 -19.34 -11.23 16.36
C ARG A 350 -19.77 -12.27 15.34
N ARG A 351 -21.08 -12.51 15.20
CA ARG A 351 -21.63 -13.41 14.18
C ARG A 351 -21.40 -12.91 12.76
N CYS A 352 -21.57 -11.61 12.51
CA CYS A 352 -21.26 -11.01 11.21
C CYS A 352 -19.77 -11.16 10.92
N VAL A 353 -18.88 -10.86 11.87
CA VAL A 353 -17.42 -11.03 11.71
C VAL A 353 -17.03 -12.50 11.53
N GLU A 354 -17.66 -13.43 12.24
CA GLU A 354 -17.41 -14.88 12.09
C GLU A 354 -17.93 -15.40 10.74
N TRP A 355 -19.09 -14.93 10.30
CA TRP A 355 -19.66 -15.24 8.98
C TRP A 355 -18.82 -14.61 7.86
N THR A 356 -18.32 -13.39 8.06
CA THR A 356 -17.33 -12.72 7.21
C THR A 356 -16.04 -13.53 7.10
N ILE A 357 -15.48 -14.00 8.22
CA ILE A 357 -14.26 -14.83 8.22
C ILE A 357 -14.50 -16.17 7.50
N LYS A 358 -15.72 -16.72 7.58
CA LYS A 358 -16.14 -17.95 6.87
C LYS A 358 -16.59 -17.72 5.41
N SER A 359 -16.98 -16.51 5.03
CA SER A 359 -17.57 -16.19 3.71
C SER A 359 -16.65 -15.37 2.80
N VAL A 360 -15.67 -14.65 3.35
CA VAL A 360 -14.74 -13.78 2.65
C VAL A 360 -13.35 -14.39 2.76
N ASN A 361 -13.18 -15.50 2.05
CA ASN A 361 -11.88 -16.10 1.89
C ASN A 361 -11.37 -15.70 0.50
N HIS A 362 -10.22 -15.04 0.43
CA HIS A 362 -9.56 -14.78 -0.85
C HIS A 362 -9.28 -16.08 -1.62
N ASN A 363 -9.10 -17.20 -0.90
CA ASN A 363 -9.04 -18.55 -1.47
C ASN A 363 -10.34 -19.01 -2.17
N ALA A 364 -11.48 -18.34 -1.97
CA ALA A 364 -12.69 -18.61 -2.73
C ALA A 364 -12.48 -18.34 -4.22
N TYR A 365 -11.67 -17.33 -4.58
CA TYR A 365 -11.36 -17.03 -5.99
C TYR A 365 -10.52 -18.13 -6.64
N ILE A 366 -9.70 -18.83 -5.85
CA ILE A 366 -8.96 -20.02 -6.28
C ILE A 366 -9.94 -21.17 -6.54
N MET A 367 -10.87 -21.41 -5.62
CA MET A 367 -11.88 -22.46 -5.80
C MET A 367 -12.87 -22.18 -6.94
N ILE A 368 -13.18 -20.91 -7.24
CA ILE A 368 -13.91 -20.55 -8.46
C ILE A 368 -13.13 -21.00 -9.70
N ALA A 369 -11.81 -20.79 -9.72
CA ALA A 369 -10.97 -21.16 -10.85
C ALA A 369 -10.83 -22.68 -11.00
N ILE A 370 -10.73 -23.43 -9.88
CA ILE A 370 -10.60 -24.89 -9.88
C ILE A 370 -11.93 -25.58 -10.21
N THR A 371 -13.02 -25.19 -9.53
CA THR A 371 -14.29 -25.92 -9.57
C THR A 371 -15.32 -25.35 -10.53
N GLY A 372 -15.16 -24.10 -10.98
CA GLY A 372 -16.15 -23.38 -11.78
C GLY A 372 -17.45 -23.02 -11.02
N LYS A 373 -17.52 -23.26 -9.71
CA LYS A 373 -18.73 -22.97 -8.90
C LYS A 373 -18.85 -21.48 -8.56
N GLY A 374 -20.06 -21.04 -8.24
CA GLY A 374 -20.33 -19.66 -7.82
C GLY A 374 -19.66 -19.30 -6.48
N PHE A 375 -19.48 -18.00 -6.22
CA PHE A 375 -18.67 -17.48 -5.10
C PHE A 375 -19.00 -18.10 -3.73
N PHE A 376 -20.28 -18.16 -3.35
CA PHE A 376 -20.66 -18.71 -2.05
C PHE A 376 -20.30 -20.18 -1.90
N LYS A 377 -20.53 -20.99 -2.94
CA LYS A 377 -20.20 -22.43 -2.89
C LYS A 377 -18.68 -22.66 -2.95
N ALA A 378 -17.96 -21.87 -3.74
CA ALA A 378 -16.50 -21.91 -3.77
C ALA A 378 -15.88 -21.51 -2.43
N SER A 379 -16.46 -20.50 -1.74
CA SER A 379 -16.02 -20.04 -0.42
C SER A 379 -16.24 -21.09 0.67
N GLU A 380 -17.38 -21.79 0.62
CA GLU A 380 -17.67 -22.94 1.50
C GLU A 380 -16.62 -24.04 1.35
N ILE A 381 -16.36 -24.48 0.10
CA ILE A 381 -15.37 -25.52 -0.20
C ILE A 381 -13.96 -25.08 0.25
N ALA A 382 -13.56 -23.85 -0.09
CA ALA A 382 -12.24 -23.33 0.29
C ALA A 382 -12.04 -23.35 1.81
N THR A 383 -13.08 -22.98 2.57
CA THR A 383 -13.02 -22.91 4.02
C THR A 383 -12.96 -24.30 4.64
N GLU A 384 -13.74 -25.25 4.13
CA GLU A 384 -13.72 -26.66 4.56
C GLU A 384 -12.33 -27.27 4.33
N LEU A 385 -11.77 -27.10 3.13
CA LEU A 385 -10.46 -27.61 2.75
C LEU A 385 -9.33 -27.08 3.66
N ILE A 386 -9.37 -25.78 3.97
CA ILE A 386 -8.39 -25.12 4.83
C ILE A 386 -8.52 -25.61 6.27
N ILE A 387 -9.74 -25.74 6.81
CA ILE A 387 -9.94 -26.18 8.19
C ILE A 387 -9.49 -27.63 8.36
N SER A 388 -9.86 -28.52 7.43
CA SER A 388 -9.48 -29.94 7.45
C SER A 388 -7.97 -30.17 7.38
N ASN A 389 -7.23 -29.25 6.74
CA ASN A 389 -5.79 -29.37 6.51
C ASN A 389 -4.96 -28.25 7.19
N ILE A 390 -5.54 -27.53 8.15
CA ILE A 390 -5.00 -26.25 8.67
C ILE A 390 -3.59 -26.36 9.26
N VAL A 391 -3.26 -27.49 9.89
CA VAL A 391 -1.94 -27.72 10.49
C VAL A 391 -0.87 -27.93 9.42
N ARG A 392 -1.24 -28.56 8.30
CA ARG A 392 -0.37 -28.83 7.16
C ARG A 392 -0.20 -27.58 6.28
N ILE A 393 -1.28 -26.84 6.04
CA ILE A 393 -1.30 -25.62 5.21
C ILE A 393 -0.72 -24.40 5.96
N GLY A 394 -1.11 -24.22 7.22
CA GLY A 394 -0.86 -22.99 7.98
C GLY A 394 0.60 -22.71 8.31
N LYS A 395 1.48 -23.73 8.29
CA LYS A 395 2.92 -23.54 8.48
C LYS A 395 3.65 -23.17 7.18
N LEU A 396 3.17 -23.68 6.04
CA LEU A 396 3.82 -23.49 4.74
C LEU A 396 3.66 -22.05 4.23
N ASN A 397 2.47 -21.47 4.38
CA ASN A 397 2.18 -20.13 3.89
C ASN A 397 2.92 -19.04 4.67
N VAL A 398 2.85 -19.11 6.01
CA VAL A 398 3.33 -18.04 6.90
C VAL A 398 4.83 -17.77 6.72
N ILE A 399 5.62 -18.77 6.33
CA ILE A 399 7.07 -18.62 6.17
C ILE A 399 7.42 -17.97 4.83
N GLY A 400 6.78 -18.38 3.74
CA GLY A 400 6.95 -17.75 2.43
C GLY A 400 6.54 -16.28 2.44
N ASP A 401 5.38 -15.99 3.05
CA ASP A 401 4.80 -14.65 3.13
C ASP A 401 5.74 -13.61 3.72
N VAL A 402 6.57 -13.99 4.69
CA VAL A 402 7.55 -13.08 5.32
C VAL A 402 8.62 -12.63 4.31
N ILE A 403 9.11 -13.52 3.45
CA ILE A 403 10.11 -13.17 2.43
C ILE A 403 9.48 -12.33 1.33
N LEU A 404 8.28 -12.70 0.89
CA LEU A 404 7.53 -11.94 -0.11
C LEU A 404 7.24 -10.52 0.42
N PHE A 405 6.84 -10.39 1.68
CA PHE A 405 6.67 -9.10 2.35
C PHE A 405 7.97 -8.28 2.39
N LEU A 406 9.09 -8.91 2.73
CA LEU A 406 10.39 -8.23 2.75
C LEU A 406 10.81 -7.72 1.36
N GLY A 407 10.53 -8.49 0.30
CA GLY A 407 10.78 -8.05 -1.06
C GLY A 407 9.87 -6.88 -1.49
N LYS A 408 8.60 -6.86 -1.08
CA LYS A 408 7.70 -5.69 -1.28
C LYS A 408 8.27 -4.44 -0.60
N LEU A 409 8.83 -4.58 0.60
CA LEU A 409 9.52 -3.49 1.29
C LEU A 409 10.80 -3.06 0.56
N CYS A 410 11.60 -3.99 0.03
CA CYS A 410 12.79 -3.64 -0.75
C CYS A 410 12.43 -2.79 -1.99
N VAL A 411 11.47 -3.24 -2.80
CA VAL A 411 11.04 -2.53 -4.02
C VAL A 411 10.54 -1.12 -3.68
N SER A 412 9.68 -1.01 -2.65
CA SER A 412 9.13 0.28 -2.23
C SER A 412 10.17 1.22 -1.62
N LEU A 413 11.12 0.71 -0.81
CA LEU A 413 12.21 1.51 -0.24
C LEU A 413 13.19 1.99 -1.31
N THR A 414 13.55 1.14 -2.29
CA THR A 414 14.38 1.56 -3.43
C THR A 414 13.69 2.65 -4.23
N SER A 415 12.39 2.51 -4.50
CA SER A 415 11.56 3.55 -5.12
C SER A 415 11.57 4.87 -4.33
N ALA A 416 11.45 4.81 -3.00
CA ALA A 416 11.48 5.97 -2.12
C ALA A 416 12.84 6.68 -2.13
N ILE A 417 13.95 5.92 -2.08
CA ILE A 417 15.30 6.47 -2.17
C ILE A 417 15.50 7.17 -3.52
N PHE A 418 15.10 6.54 -4.63
CA PHE A 418 15.25 7.14 -5.95
C PHE A 418 14.36 8.39 -6.12
N ALA A 419 13.13 8.38 -5.59
CA ALA A 419 12.27 9.55 -5.53
C ALA A 419 12.93 10.70 -4.76
N PHE A 420 13.56 10.39 -3.63
CA PHE A 420 14.27 11.38 -2.84
C PHE A 420 15.45 11.98 -3.64
N LEU A 421 16.30 11.14 -4.23
CA LEU A 421 17.46 11.59 -5.02
C LEU A 421 17.04 12.49 -6.19
N MET A 422 15.94 12.14 -6.87
CA MET A 422 15.40 12.94 -7.97
C MET A 422 14.86 14.30 -7.48
N LEU A 423 14.27 14.36 -6.28
CA LEU A 423 13.76 15.60 -5.67
C LEU A 423 14.86 16.47 -5.05
N ASP A 424 16.04 15.92 -4.74
CA ASP A 424 17.20 16.70 -4.25
C ASP A 424 17.95 17.44 -5.39
N THR A 425 17.54 17.23 -6.65
CA THR A 425 18.11 17.90 -7.82
C THR A 425 17.76 19.39 -7.86
N HIS A 426 18.64 20.24 -8.43
CA HIS A 426 18.49 21.71 -8.52
C HIS A 426 17.11 22.17 -9.02
N LYS A 427 16.49 21.42 -9.95
CA LYS A 427 15.14 21.68 -10.48
C LYS A 427 14.08 21.83 -9.38
N TYR A 428 14.10 20.97 -8.36
CA TYR A 428 13.10 20.94 -7.30
C TYR A 428 13.54 21.68 -6.03
N LYS A 429 14.84 22.02 -5.91
CA LYS A 429 15.41 22.77 -4.79
C LYS A 429 15.34 24.29 -4.98
N SER A 430 15.63 24.77 -6.19
CA SER A 430 15.90 26.20 -6.43
C SER A 430 15.27 26.78 -7.71
N ALA A 431 14.68 25.95 -8.59
CA ALA A 431 14.05 26.44 -9.82
C ALA A 431 12.54 26.72 -9.66
N HIS A 432 11.83 26.97 -10.77
CA HIS A 432 10.38 27.27 -10.79
C HIS A 432 9.52 26.19 -10.11
N ASP A 433 9.97 24.93 -10.11
CA ASP A 433 9.30 23.79 -9.48
C ASP A 433 9.72 23.58 -8.02
N LYS A 434 10.21 24.62 -7.33
CA LYS A 434 10.63 24.53 -5.93
C LYS A 434 9.54 23.95 -5.05
N ILE A 435 9.85 22.85 -4.36
CA ILE A 435 8.97 22.21 -3.38
C ILE A 435 9.31 22.66 -1.97
N SER A 436 8.32 22.65 -1.08
CA SER A 436 8.48 23.05 0.31
C SER A 436 9.15 21.95 1.13
N SER A 437 8.77 20.68 0.90
CA SER A 437 9.42 19.53 1.52
C SER A 437 9.33 18.27 0.64
N PRO A 438 10.43 17.53 0.41
CA PRO A 438 10.42 16.29 -0.37
C PRO A 438 9.79 15.12 0.37
N LEU A 439 9.59 15.20 1.69
CA LEU A 439 9.14 14.07 2.51
C LEU A 439 7.79 13.53 2.06
N PHE A 440 6.83 14.41 1.79
CA PHE A 440 5.48 13.98 1.45
C PHE A 440 5.42 13.32 0.04
N PRO A 441 5.99 13.92 -1.02
CA PRO A 441 6.13 13.22 -2.31
C PRO A 441 6.87 11.88 -2.21
N VAL A 442 7.92 11.77 -1.39
CA VAL A 442 8.65 10.51 -1.19
C VAL A 442 7.79 9.46 -0.49
N LEU A 443 7.02 9.84 0.53
CA LEU A 443 6.07 8.93 1.19
C LEU A 443 4.99 8.44 0.23
N VAL A 444 4.51 9.30 -0.68
CA VAL A 444 3.58 8.90 -1.74
C VAL A 444 4.24 7.92 -2.71
N CYS A 445 5.47 8.19 -3.18
CA CYS A 445 6.22 7.24 -4.01
C CYS A 445 6.43 5.89 -3.31
N TRP A 446 6.78 5.90 -2.01
CA TRP A 446 6.93 4.69 -1.22
C TRP A 446 5.64 3.87 -1.17
N ALA A 447 4.50 4.52 -0.89
CA ALA A 447 3.20 3.87 -0.86
C ALA A 447 2.79 3.31 -2.23
N LEU A 448 2.96 4.08 -3.31
CA LEU A 448 2.68 3.63 -4.68
C LEU A 448 3.60 2.48 -5.11
N GLY A 449 4.88 2.55 -4.74
CA GLY A 449 5.85 1.49 -4.96
C GLY A 449 5.48 0.20 -4.21
N TYR A 450 4.98 0.31 -2.99
CA TYR A 450 4.50 -0.83 -2.20
C TYR A 450 3.25 -1.47 -2.81
N VAL A 451 2.28 -0.64 -3.26
CA VAL A 451 1.09 -1.12 -3.97
C VAL A 451 1.48 -1.84 -5.26
N THR A 452 2.39 -1.25 -6.03
CA THR A 452 2.90 -1.86 -7.26
C THR A 452 3.57 -3.20 -6.97
N ALA A 453 4.50 -3.25 -6.00
CA ALA A 453 5.14 -4.50 -5.60
C ALA A 453 4.14 -5.55 -5.14
N THR A 454 3.11 -5.17 -4.38
CA THR A 454 2.06 -6.08 -3.91
C THR A 454 1.34 -6.76 -5.08
N LEU A 455 1.02 -6.04 -6.15
CA LEU A 455 0.36 -6.62 -7.34
C LEU A 455 1.22 -7.68 -8.04
N PHE A 456 2.53 -7.45 -8.17
CA PHE A 456 3.43 -8.41 -8.82
C PHE A 456 3.72 -9.62 -7.93
N PHE A 457 3.95 -9.38 -6.64
CA PHE A 457 4.24 -10.44 -5.68
C PHE A 457 3.02 -11.32 -5.41
N ALA A 458 1.81 -10.78 -5.60
CA ALA A 458 0.57 -11.56 -5.56
C ALA A 458 0.60 -12.74 -6.54
N VAL A 459 1.38 -12.70 -7.63
CA VAL A 459 1.54 -13.88 -8.50
C VAL A 459 2.13 -15.06 -7.74
N VAL A 460 3.17 -14.81 -6.93
CA VAL A 460 3.84 -15.87 -6.16
C VAL A 460 2.93 -16.36 -5.05
N GLU A 461 2.30 -15.44 -4.31
CA GLU A 461 1.34 -15.76 -3.24
C GLU A 461 0.19 -16.61 -3.78
N MET A 462 -0.48 -16.14 -4.83
CA MET A 462 -1.57 -16.87 -5.50
C MET A 462 -1.11 -18.23 -6.04
N SER A 463 0.11 -18.34 -6.55
CA SER A 463 0.63 -19.61 -7.07
C SER A 463 0.84 -20.62 -5.95
N ILE A 464 1.41 -20.20 -4.81
CA ILE A 464 1.57 -21.06 -3.63
C ILE A 464 0.20 -21.51 -3.12
N ASP A 465 -0.71 -20.55 -2.89
CA ASP A 465 -2.06 -20.85 -2.39
C ASP A 465 -2.80 -21.82 -3.31
N THR A 466 -2.71 -21.61 -4.63
CA THR A 466 -3.39 -22.46 -5.60
C THR A 466 -2.82 -23.87 -5.64
N ILE A 467 -1.50 -24.03 -5.57
CA ILE A 467 -0.86 -25.35 -5.55
C ILE A 467 -1.26 -26.11 -4.28
N VAL A 468 -1.24 -25.42 -3.13
CA VAL A 468 -1.59 -26.01 -1.84
C VAL A 468 -3.05 -26.42 -1.80
N LEU A 469 -3.97 -25.56 -2.26
CA LEU A 469 -5.40 -25.90 -2.31
C LEU A 469 -5.70 -27.00 -3.33
N SER A 470 -5.03 -26.99 -4.49
CA SER A 470 -5.18 -28.07 -5.48
C SER A 470 -4.69 -29.40 -4.90
N PHE A 471 -3.59 -29.39 -4.14
CA PHE A 471 -3.10 -30.57 -3.43
C PHE A 471 -4.08 -31.10 -2.39
N CYS A 472 -4.68 -30.22 -1.59
CA CYS A 472 -5.67 -30.66 -0.61
C CYS A 472 -6.93 -31.21 -1.29
N GLN A 473 -7.38 -30.60 -2.38
CA GLN A 473 -8.52 -31.06 -3.17
C GLN A 473 -8.23 -32.44 -3.79
N ASP A 474 -7.07 -32.61 -4.42
CA ASP A 474 -6.60 -33.87 -5.01
C ASP A 474 -6.51 -34.98 -3.94
N SER A 475 -5.95 -34.65 -2.78
CA SER A 475 -5.85 -35.59 -1.66
C SER A 475 -7.22 -36.02 -1.13
N GLU A 476 -8.21 -35.13 -1.07
CA GLU A 476 -9.57 -35.50 -0.62
C GLU A 476 -10.29 -36.37 -1.65
N GLU A 477 -10.13 -36.09 -2.95
CA GLU A 477 -10.75 -36.88 -4.03
C GLU A 477 -10.16 -38.29 -4.13
N HIS A 478 -8.89 -38.47 -3.77
CA HIS A 478 -8.15 -39.74 -3.88
C HIS A 478 -7.77 -40.36 -2.53
N GLN A 479 -8.67 -40.31 -1.54
CA GLN A 479 -8.55 -41.02 -0.25
C GLN A 479 -7.23 -40.78 0.52
N GLY A 480 -6.68 -39.57 0.43
CA GLY A 480 -5.45 -39.17 1.12
C GLY A 480 -4.18 -39.24 0.26
N THR A 481 -4.27 -39.72 -0.98
CA THR A 481 -3.11 -39.84 -1.90
C THR A 481 -3.25 -38.93 -3.12
N ALA A 482 -2.59 -37.76 -3.09
CA ALA A 482 -2.59 -36.85 -4.23
C ALA A 482 -1.92 -37.48 -5.48
N GLN A 483 -2.64 -37.56 -6.59
CA GLN A 483 -2.18 -38.22 -7.83
C GLN A 483 -1.52 -37.25 -8.82
N TYR A 484 -1.90 -35.97 -8.78
CA TYR A 484 -1.47 -34.94 -9.75
C TYR A 484 -0.36 -34.04 -9.19
N ALA A 485 -0.02 -34.20 -7.91
CA ALA A 485 1.01 -33.41 -7.24
C ALA A 485 2.40 -33.58 -7.87
N PRO A 486 3.10 -32.47 -8.21
CA PRO A 486 4.48 -32.54 -8.68
C PRO A 486 5.41 -33.20 -7.64
N PRO A 487 6.41 -34.01 -8.03
CA PRO A 487 7.32 -34.67 -7.09
C PRO A 487 8.00 -33.71 -6.11
N LEU A 488 8.41 -32.54 -6.60
CA LEU A 488 9.04 -31.47 -5.79
C LEU A 488 8.12 -30.96 -4.67
N LEU A 489 6.80 -30.93 -4.90
CA LEU A 489 5.83 -30.53 -3.88
C LEU A 489 5.70 -31.61 -2.81
N ILE A 490 5.66 -32.89 -3.20
CA ILE A 490 5.57 -34.02 -2.27
C ILE A 490 6.83 -34.07 -1.38
N GLU A 491 8.02 -33.95 -1.98
CA GLU A 491 9.30 -33.86 -1.28
C GLU A 491 9.30 -32.68 -0.29
N THR A 492 8.91 -31.49 -0.75
CA THR A 492 8.81 -30.30 0.10
C THR A 492 7.86 -30.50 1.29
N LEU A 493 6.70 -31.13 1.07
CA LEU A 493 5.73 -31.41 2.14
C LEU A 493 6.27 -32.45 3.14
N ASN A 494 7.03 -33.44 2.67
CA ASN A 494 7.64 -34.47 3.51
C ASN A 494 8.79 -33.91 4.35
N ASP A 495 9.70 -33.13 3.75
CA ASP A 495 10.83 -32.47 4.43
C ASP A 495 10.34 -31.57 5.56
N GLN A 496 9.24 -30.85 5.33
CA GLN A 496 8.64 -29.98 6.35
C GLN A 496 8.05 -30.78 7.52
N HIS A 497 7.45 -31.93 7.24
CA HIS A 497 6.93 -32.82 8.28
C HIS A 497 8.07 -33.45 9.11
N GLU A 498 9.19 -33.81 8.48
CA GLU A 498 10.36 -34.34 9.16
C GLU A 498 11.06 -33.29 10.04
N MET A 499 11.27 -32.08 9.52
CA MET A 499 11.81 -30.95 10.30
C MET A 499 10.95 -30.61 11.53
N GLN A 500 9.64 -30.80 11.44
CA GLN A 500 8.75 -30.62 12.59
C GLN A 500 8.97 -31.69 13.67
N ARG A 501 9.17 -32.96 13.27
CA ARG A 501 9.48 -34.03 14.23
C ARG A 501 10.81 -33.79 14.96
N LEU A 502 11.75 -33.10 14.32
CA LEU A 502 13.05 -32.76 14.90
C LEU A 502 13.03 -31.50 15.79
N THR A 503 11.98 -30.67 15.69
CA THR A 503 11.86 -29.41 16.45
C THR A 503 10.86 -29.46 17.59
N GLN A 504 10.02 -30.50 17.65
CA GLN A 504 9.23 -30.90 18.83
C GLN A 504 10.08 -31.79 19.73
#